data_AF-A0A2K3N1P3-F1
#
_entry.id   AF-A0A2K3N1P3-F1
#
_cell.length_a   1.000
_cell.length_b   1.000
_cell.length_c   1.000
_cell.angle_alpha   90.00
_cell.angle_beta   90.00
_cell.angle_gamma   90.00
#
_symmetry.space_group_name_H-M   'P 1'
#
loop_
_entity.id
_entity.type
_entity.pdbx_description
1 polymer ?
#
loop_
_entity_poly.entity_id
_entity_poly.type
_entity_poly.pdbx_seq_one_letter_code
_entity_poly.pdbx_strand_id
1 'polypeptide(L)'
;MDESLQDEDSLVCYNALERLYRTKELDYMSYIVLRMFENTEVALEDPKRFRIELTFSRGADLSPLEKNDSEAASLHQEHTLPIMGPERLQEIGSCLTLEKMEMMFRPFAMPAEDFPPPATPAGFSGYFSKSVLERLVNLWPFHKHAHSNGK
;
A
#
# COMPACT_ATOMS: atom_id res chain seq x y z
N MET A 1 -12.25 3.02 -15.68
CA MET A 1 -12.46 2.82 -14.23
C MET A 1 -13.59 1.83 -14.09
N ASP A 2 -13.47 0.88 -13.16
CA ASP A 2 -14.52 -0.11 -12.90
C ASP A 2 -15.82 0.62 -12.50
N GLU A 3 -16.93 0.33 -13.17
CA GLU A 3 -18.23 0.98 -12.92
C GLU A 3 -18.78 0.64 -11.53
N SER A 4 -18.28 -0.43 -10.89
CA SER A 4 -18.66 -0.85 -9.54
C SER A 4 -18.21 0.11 -8.41
N LEU A 5 -17.26 1.01 -8.69
CA LEU A 5 -16.64 1.90 -7.70
C LEU A 5 -17.11 3.37 -7.81
N GLN A 6 -18.10 3.68 -8.67
CA GLN A 6 -18.49 5.07 -8.95
C GLN A 6 -19.09 5.84 -7.75
N ASP A 7 -19.66 5.13 -6.77
CA ASP A 7 -20.24 5.72 -5.55
C ASP A 7 -19.35 5.53 -4.30
N GLU A 8 -18.16 4.93 -4.45
CA GLU A 8 -17.28 4.65 -3.31
C GLU A 8 -16.36 5.82 -3.01
N ASP A 9 -16.25 6.18 -1.72
CA ASP A 9 -15.28 7.17 -1.26
C ASP A 9 -13.85 6.76 -1.63
N SER A 10 -13.08 7.72 -2.14
CA SER A 10 -11.67 7.54 -2.47
C SER A 10 -10.89 7.00 -1.27
N LEU A 11 -9.99 6.05 -1.54
CA LEU A 11 -9.06 5.49 -0.55
C LEU A 11 -8.20 6.55 0.14
N VAL A 12 -7.89 7.61 -0.62
CA VAL A 12 -7.08 8.75 -0.18
C VAL A 12 -7.99 9.98 -0.12
N CYS A 13 -8.05 10.63 1.03
CA CYS A 13 -8.83 11.86 1.19
C CYS A 13 -8.19 13.01 0.39
N TYR A 14 -8.99 14.02 0.06
CA TYR A 14 -8.54 15.13 -0.80
C TYR A 14 -7.29 15.83 -0.25
N ASN A 15 -7.23 16.10 1.05
CA ASN A 15 -6.07 16.74 1.68
C ASN A 15 -4.81 15.84 1.63
N ALA A 16 -4.97 14.53 1.75
CA ALA A 16 -3.86 13.60 1.56
C ALA A 16 -3.41 13.55 0.10
N LEU A 17 -4.34 13.58 -0.84
CA LEU A 17 -4.04 13.61 -2.26
C LEU A 17 -3.30 14.89 -2.67
N GLU A 18 -3.75 16.05 -2.20
CA GLU A 18 -3.05 17.32 -2.42
C GLU A 18 -1.62 17.29 -1.87
N ARG A 19 -1.45 16.75 -0.66
CA ARG A 19 -0.14 16.53 -0.06
C ARG A 19 0.73 15.62 -0.94
N LEU A 20 0.22 14.49 -1.41
CA LEU A 20 0.97 13.60 -2.30
C LEU A 20 1.40 14.31 -3.60
N TYR A 21 0.51 15.13 -4.20
CA TYR A 21 0.84 15.91 -5.40
C TYR A 21 1.87 16.99 -5.18
N ARG A 22 1.90 17.62 -3.99
CA ARG A 22 2.89 18.64 -3.65
C ARG A 22 4.27 18.05 -3.37
N THR A 23 4.37 16.76 -3.02
CA THR A 23 5.66 16.09 -2.84
C THR A 23 6.36 15.93 -4.20
N LYS A 24 7.34 16.80 -4.47
CA LYS A 24 8.10 16.79 -5.73
C LYS A 24 9.20 15.73 -5.78
N GLU A 25 9.67 15.30 -4.62
CA GLU A 25 10.81 14.39 -4.48
C GLU A 25 10.46 13.30 -3.47
N LEU A 26 10.72 12.04 -3.84
CA LEU A 26 10.60 10.89 -2.96
C LEU A 26 12.02 10.39 -2.69
N ASP A 27 12.46 10.52 -1.45
CA ASP A 27 13.77 10.04 -1.01
C ASP A 27 13.69 8.58 -0.50
N TYR A 28 14.83 8.05 -0.05
CA TYR A 28 14.89 6.69 0.51
C TYR A 28 14.14 6.54 1.85
N MET A 29 13.73 7.66 2.48
CA MET A 29 12.95 7.71 3.71
C MET A 29 11.45 7.94 3.44
N SER A 30 11.04 8.05 2.17
CA SER A 30 9.66 8.20 1.75
C SER A 30 8.98 6.84 1.65
N TYR A 31 7.85 6.66 2.31
CA TYR A 31 7.15 5.36 2.32
C TYR A 31 5.64 5.50 2.55
N ILE A 32 4.90 4.52 2.04
CA ILE A 32 3.50 4.28 2.38
C ILE A 32 3.45 3.04 3.26
N VAL A 33 2.81 3.14 4.43
CA VAL A 33 2.59 2.02 5.34
C VAL A 33 1.14 1.57 5.25
N LEU A 34 0.96 0.27 5.02
CA LEU A 34 -0.30 -0.44 5.19
C LEU A 34 -0.28 -1.14 6.54
N ARG A 35 -1.21 -0.80 7.42
CA ARG A 35 -1.38 -1.43 8.73
C ARG A 35 -2.71 -2.15 8.78
N MET A 36 -2.67 -3.46 9.04
CA MET A 36 -3.86 -4.27 9.26
C MET A 36 -4.05 -4.54 10.75
N PHE A 37 -5.27 -4.33 11.22
CA PHE A 37 -5.69 -4.60 12.59
C PHE A 37 -6.75 -5.68 12.58
N GLU A 38 -6.59 -6.67 13.44
CA GLU A 38 -7.52 -7.77 13.59
C GLU A 38 -8.34 -7.60 14.87
N ASN A 39 -9.67 -7.69 14.77
CA ASN A 39 -10.56 -7.77 15.92
C ASN A 39 -10.87 -9.24 16.24
N THR A 40 -10.22 -9.79 17.26
CA THR A 40 -10.38 -11.22 17.58
C THR A 40 -11.75 -11.62 18.11
N GLU A 41 -12.60 -10.66 18.47
CA GLU A 41 -13.92 -10.86 19.10
C GLU A 41 -15.03 -11.24 18.11
N VAL A 42 -14.85 -10.95 16.82
CA VAL A 42 -15.85 -11.26 15.76
C VAL A 42 -15.46 -12.51 14.97
N ALA A 43 -16.37 -13.08 14.18
CA ALA A 43 -16.04 -14.23 13.31
C ALA A 43 -15.00 -13.85 12.24
N LEU A 44 -14.31 -14.84 11.68
CA LEU A 44 -13.29 -14.61 10.63
C LEU A 44 -13.90 -14.01 9.35
N GLU A 45 -15.15 -14.35 9.08
CA GLU A 45 -15.92 -13.93 7.91
C GLU A 45 -16.59 -12.56 8.13
N ASP A 46 -16.50 -11.98 9.32
CA ASP A 46 -17.08 -10.67 9.58
C ASP A 46 -16.27 -9.59 8.82
N PRO A 47 -16.90 -8.74 7.99
CA PRO A 47 -16.19 -7.70 7.24
C PRO A 47 -15.46 -6.69 8.14
N LYS A 48 -15.84 -6.59 9.43
CA LYS A 48 -15.19 -5.73 10.43
C LYS A 48 -14.04 -6.43 11.15
N ARG A 49 -13.75 -7.70 10.84
CA ARG A 49 -12.62 -8.47 11.41
C ARG A 49 -11.30 -7.77 11.14
N PHE A 50 -11.09 -7.32 9.91
CA PHE A 50 -9.85 -6.71 9.47
C PHE A 50 -10.06 -5.26 9.05
N ARG A 51 -9.43 -4.36 9.80
CA ARG A 51 -9.42 -2.93 9.53
C ARG A 51 -8.05 -2.52 9.01
N ILE A 52 -8.03 -1.70 7.96
CA ILE A 52 -6.82 -1.21 7.32
C ILE A 52 -6.62 0.28 7.62
N GLU A 53 -5.39 0.65 7.96
CA GLU A 53 -4.93 2.03 7.95
C GLU A 53 -3.81 2.24 6.93
N LEU A 54 -3.90 3.36 6.21
CA LEU A 54 -2.92 3.81 5.25
C LEU A 54 -2.30 5.12 5.73
N THR A 55 -0.97 5.17 5.78
CA THR A 55 -0.20 6.37 6.12
C THR A 55 0.94 6.59 5.13
N PHE A 56 1.27 7.84 4.87
CA PHE A 56 2.37 8.26 4.02
C PHE A 56 3.35 9.13 4.80
N SER A 57 4.63 8.78 4.76
CA SER A 57 5.71 9.68 5.14
C SER A 57 6.42 10.18 3.89
N ARG A 58 6.65 11.49 3.85
CA ARG A 58 7.38 12.20 2.81
C ARG A 58 8.91 12.17 3.01
N GLY A 59 9.39 11.46 4.03
CA GLY A 59 10.81 11.40 4.34
C GLY A 59 11.32 12.71 4.94
N ALA A 60 12.41 13.24 4.38
CA ALA A 60 12.98 14.52 4.80
C ALA A 60 12.17 15.72 4.26
N ASP A 61 11.82 16.65 5.14
CA ASP A 61 10.86 17.73 4.85
C ASP A 61 11.42 18.91 4.01
N LEU A 62 12.59 18.75 3.39
CA LEU A 62 13.21 19.80 2.58
C LEU A 62 13.80 19.21 1.30
N SER A 63 13.24 19.58 0.15
CA SER A 63 13.90 19.31 -1.12
C SER A 63 15.04 20.32 -1.30
N PRO A 64 16.27 19.86 -1.57
CA PRO A 64 17.39 20.73 -1.93
C PRO A 64 17.11 21.60 -3.16
N LEU A 65 16.06 21.28 -3.92
CA LEU A 65 15.66 21.95 -5.15
C LEU A 65 14.71 23.14 -4.91
N GLU A 66 14.15 23.28 -3.70
CA GLU A 66 13.34 24.45 -3.35
C GLU A 66 14.26 25.64 -3.04
N LYS A 67 14.40 26.54 -4.01
CA LYS A 67 15.11 27.81 -3.84
C LYS A 67 14.36 28.69 -2.86
N ASN A 68 14.82 28.73 -1.61
CA ASN A 68 14.54 29.85 -0.74
C ASN A 68 15.53 30.96 -1.10
N ASP A 69 15.08 31.97 -1.86
CA ASP A 69 15.88 33.13 -2.30
C ASP A 69 16.32 34.06 -1.13
N SER A 70 16.26 33.59 0.12
CA SER A 70 16.82 34.31 1.26
C SER A 70 18.31 34.04 1.34
N GLU A 71 19.09 35.04 0.97
CA GLU A 71 20.55 35.12 1.06
C GLU A 71 21.14 34.36 2.26
N ALA A 72 22.14 33.52 1.98
CA ALA A 72 23.14 33.09 2.95
C ALA A 72 22.65 32.34 4.21
N ALA A 73 21.84 31.29 4.08
CA ALA A 73 21.69 30.28 5.14
C ALA A 73 22.94 29.37 5.22
N SER A 74 24.05 29.99 5.63
CA SER A 74 25.14 29.47 6.46
C SER A 74 25.48 27.97 6.37
N LEU A 75 26.77 27.71 6.15
CA LEU A 75 27.53 26.48 6.43
C LEU A 75 27.36 25.87 7.85
N HIS A 76 26.43 26.40 8.67
CA HIS A 76 26.07 25.99 10.03
C HIS A 76 24.67 25.35 10.08
N GLN A 77 24.04 25.12 8.92
CA GLN A 77 22.77 24.44 8.83
C GLN A 77 22.91 23.02 9.40
N GLU A 78 22.02 22.65 10.32
CA GLU A 78 21.93 21.28 10.82
C GLU A 78 21.85 20.33 9.62
N HIS A 79 22.83 19.44 9.51
CA HIS A 79 22.93 18.43 8.44
C HIS A 79 21.87 17.32 8.59
N THR A 80 21.05 17.39 9.64
CA THR A 80 19.93 16.50 9.88
C THR A 80 18.67 17.23 9.48
N LEU A 81 18.03 16.76 8.41
CA LEU A 81 16.71 17.24 8.03
C LEU A 81 15.68 16.68 9.01
N PRO A 82 14.67 17.47 9.42
CA PRO A 82 13.60 16.96 10.26
C PRO A 82 12.84 15.85 9.51
N ILE A 83 12.66 14.72 10.19
CA ILE A 83 11.90 13.58 9.65
C ILE A 83 10.44 13.79 10.02
N MET A 84 9.58 13.95 9.02
CA MET A 84 8.14 14.03 9.24
C MET A 84 7.56 12.63 9.44
N GLY A 85 6.82 12.47 10.54
CA GLY A 85 6.10 11.24 10.84
C GLY A 85 5.07 10.88 9.76
N PRO A 86 4.67 9.60 9.65
CA PRO A 86 3.66 9.18 8.69
C PRO A 86 2.32 9.87 8.95
N GLU A 87 1.76 10.50 7.91
CA GLU A 87 0.47 11.15 7.96
C GLU A 87 -0.61 10.22 7.39
N ARG A 88 -1.81 10.24 7.97
CA ARG A 88 -2.92 9.42 7.49
C ARG A 88 -3.35 9.84 6.07
N LEU A 89 -3.57 8.84 5.22
CA LEU A 89 -4.09 9.02 3.87
C LEU A 89 -5.62 9.04 3.80
N GLN A 90 -6.29 8.40 4.76
CA GLN A 90 -7.74 8.29 4.84
C GLN A 90 -8.36 9.42 5.69
N GLU A 91 -9.65 9.69 5.50
CA GLU A 91 -10.41 10.69 6.26
C GLU A 91 -10.50 10.35 7.75
N ILE A 92 -10.60 11.35 8.63
CA ILE A 92 -10.72 11.12 10.07
C ILE A 92 -12.05 10.42 10.38
N GLY A 93 -11.99 9.32 11.11
CA GLY A 93 -13.18 8.51 11.44
C GLY A 93 -13.60 7.54 10.33
N SER A 94 -12.93 7.53 9.18
CA SER A 94 -13.14 6.48 8.17
C SER A 94 -12.66 5.11 8.69
N CYS A 95 -13.41 4.07 8.34
CA CYS A 95 -13.06 2.68 8.62
C CYS A 95 -12.96 1.95 7.28
N LEU A 96 -11.72 1.66 6.85
CA LEU A 96 -11.48 0.85 5.67
C LEU A 96 -11.37 -0.61 6.10
N THR A 97 -12.21 -1.46 5.53
CA THR A 97 -12.12 -2.92 5.70
C THR A 97 -11.15 -3.51 4.68
N LEU A 98 -10.61 -4.69 4.97
CA LEU A 98 -9.76 -5.42 4.02
C LEU A 98 -10.47 -5.69 2.70
N GLU A 99 -11.71 -6.17 2.75
CA GLU A 99 -12.54 -6.45 1.56
C GLU A 99 -12.70 -5.21 0.67
N LYS A 100 -13.01 -4.05 1.27
CA LYS A 100 -13.17 -2.80 0.53
C LYS A 100 -11.86 -2.37 -0.14
N MET A 101 -10.73 -2.53 0.55
CA MET A 101 -9.41 -2.27 -0.01
C MET A 101 -9.10 -3.22 -1.20
N GLU A 102 -9.36 -4.51 -1.06
CA GLU A 102 -9.15 -5.50 -2.13
C GLU A 102 -10.00 -5.19 -3.36
N MET A 103 -11.27 -4.81 -3.17
CA MET A 103 -12.13 -4.36 -4.27
C MET A 103 -11.54 -3.14 -5.00
N MET A 104 -11.07 -2.12 -4.27
CA MET A 104 -10.47 -0.93 -4.89
C MET A 104 -9.15 -1.23 -5.62
N PHE A 105 -8.38 -2.21 -5.17
CA PHE A 105 -7.10 -2.57 -5.77
C PHE A 105 -7.22 -3.53 -6.94
N ARG A 106 -8.32 -4.29 -7.02
CA ARG A 106 -8.58 -5.29 -8.05
C ARG A 106 -8.37 -4.79 -9.48
N PRO A 107 -8.79 -3.57 -9.89
CA PRO A 107 -8.57 -3.07 -11.25
C PRO A 107 -7.09 -2.82 -11.60
N PHE A 108 -6.22 -2.72 -10.59
CA PHE A 108 -4.78 -2.50 -10.77
C PHE A 108 -3.96 -3.80 -10.63
N ALA A 109 -4.61 -4.90 -10.23
CA ALA A 109 -3.97 -6.19 -10.11
C ALA A 109 -3.87 -6.87 -11.50
N MET A 110 -2.76 -7.58 -11.73
CA MET A 110 -2.62 -8.46 -12.89
C MET A 110 -3.63 -9.61 -12.75
N PRO A 111 -4.42 -9.91 -13.80
CA PRO A 111 -5.29 -11.08 -13.82
C PRO A 111 -4.47 -12.35 -13.57
N ALA A 112 -5.07 -13.34 -12.90
CA ALA A 112 -4.42 -14.61 -12.57
C ALA A 112 -3.90 -15.33 -13.83
N GLU A 113 -4.60 -15.14 -14.94
CA GLU A 113 -4.35 -15.73 -16.24
C GLU A 113 -3.14 -15.12 -16.96
N ASP A 114 -2.80 -13.87 -16.62
CA ASP A 114 -1.71 -13.10 -17.24
C ASP A 114 -0.40 -13.18 -16.45
N PHE A 115 -0.38 -13.89 -15.31
CA PHE A 115 0.85 -14.11 -14.57
C PHE A 115 1.86 -14.84 -15.45
N PRO A 116 3.13 -14.38 -15.50
CA PRO A 116 4.15 -15.12 -16.21
C PRO A 116 4.23 -16.54 -15.61
N PRO A 117 4.42 -17.58 -16.45
CA PRO A 117 4.61 -18.94 -15.95
C PRO A 117 5.74 -18.90 -14.92
N PRO A 118 5.65 -19.66 -13.80
CA PRO A 118 6.60 -19.58 -12.71
C PRO A 118 8.03 -19.80 -13.23
N ALA A 119 8.73 -18.70 -13.51
CA ALA A 119 10.11 -18.74 -13.88
C ALA A 119 10.83 -19.20 -12.63
N THR A 120 11.47 -20.37 -12.68
CA THR A 120 12.36 -20.85 -11.62
C THR A 120 13.24 -19.67 -11.19
N PRO A 121 13.10 -19.12 -9.97
CA PRO A 121 13.77 -17.88 -9.65
C PRO A 121 15.27 -18.17 -9.54
N ALA A 122 16.02 -17.74 -10.56
CA ALA A 122 17.47 -17.67 -10.52
C ALA A 122 17.86 -16.53 -9.56
N GLY A 123 17.71 -16.73 -8.24
CA GLY A 123 18.22 -15.77 -7.26
C GLY A 123 17.57 -15.77 -5.88
N PHE A 124 16.41 -16.39 -5.66
CA PHE A 124 15.72 -16.31 -4.38
C PHE A 124 15.76 -17.64 -3.61
N SER A 125 16.95 -18.07 -3.21
CA SER A 125 17.17 -19.29 -2.40
C SER A 125 17.45 -18.98 -0.91
N GLY A 126 17.15 -17.77 -0.42
CA GLY A 126 17.73 -17.27 0.84
C GLY A 126 16.87 -17.34 2.10
N TYR A 127 15.62 -16.87 2.11
CA TYR A 127 15.01 -16.44 3.38
C TYR A 127 13.56 -16.80 3.64
N PHE A 128 12.89 -17.49 2.71
CA PHE A 128 11.54 -18.01 2.98
C PHE A 128 11.52 -19.51 2.73
N SER A 129 11.33 -20.27 3.80
CA SER A 129 10.92 -21.67 3.73
C SER A 129 9.76 -21.77 2.72
N LYS A 130 9.93 -22.60 1.68
CA LYS A 130 8.93 -22.87 0.63
C LYS A 130 7.50 -23.04 1.18
N SER A 131 7.38 -23.53 2.43
CA SER A 131 6.12 -23.76 3.12
C SER A 131 5.27 -22.50 3.40
N VAL A 132 5.86 -21.31 3.55
CA VAL A 132 5.08 -20.09 3.87
C VAL A 132 4.44 -19.52 2.61
N LEU A 133 5.20 -19.44 1.51
CA LEU A 133 4.69 -18.97 0.23
C LEU A 133 3.65 -19.94 -0.35
N GLU A 134 3.87 -21.25 -0.25
CA GLU A 134 2.87 -22.24 -0.67
C GLU A 134 1.57 -22.12 0.14
N ARG A 135 1.62 -21.80 1.44
CA ARG A 135 0.41 -21.55 2.24
C ARG A 135 -0.33 -20.29 1.84
N LEU A 136 0.39 -19.21 1.51
CA LEU A 136 -0.22 -17.96 1.03
C LEU A 136 -0.86 -18.14 -0.36
N VAL A 137 -0.22 -18.89 -1.26
CA VAL A 137 -0.78 -19.22 -2.58
C VAL A 137 -2.08 -20.03 -2.44
N ASN A 138 -2.17 -20.93 -1.46
CA ASN A 138 -3.37 -21.74 -1.19
C ASN A 138 -4.51 -20.96 -0.51
N LEU A 139 -4.23 -19.78 0.07
CA LEU A 139 -5.26 -18.89 0.65
C LEU A 139 -5.98 -18.06 -0.43
N TRP A 140 -5.40 -17.95 -1.63
CA TRP A 140 -5.97 -17.20 -2.74
C TRP A 140 -6.96 -18.10 -3.53
N PRO A 141 -8.27 -17.79 -3.60
CA PRO A 141 -9.29 -18.72 -4.12
C PRO A 141 -9.17 -19.04 -5.62
N PHE A 142 -8.38 -18.27 -6.37
CA PHE A 142 -8.30 -18.33 -7.82
C PHE A 142 -7.70 -19.65 -8.36
N HIS A 143 -7.12 -20.50 -7.49
CA HIS A 143 -6.57 -21.80 -7.89
C HIS A 143 -7.57 -22.97 -7.84
N LYS A 144 -8.80 -22.79 -7.32
CA LYS A 144 -9.71 -23.93 -7.11
C LYS A 144 -10.56 -24.36 -8.31
N HIS A 145 -10.55 -23.64 -9.43
CA HIS A 145 -11.42 -23.95 -10.58
C HIS A 145 -10.73 -24.46 -11.85
N ALA A 146 -9.42 -24.75 -11.84
CA ALA A 146 -8.73 -25.19 -13.05
C ALA A 146 -8.87 -26.70 -13.39
N HIS A 147 -9.47 -27.53 -12.52
CA HIS A 147 -9.61 -28.97 -12.79
C HIS A 147 -11.00 -29.52 -12.43
N SER A 148 -12.04 -29.10 -13.16
CA SER A 148 -13.24 -29.93 -13.33
C SER A 148 -13.92 -29.68 -14.68
N ASN A 149 -13.37 -30.30 -15.73
CA ASN A 149 -14.02 -30.63 -17.00
C ASN A 149 -13.03 -31.54 -17.74
N GLY A 150 -13.34 -32.73 -18.24
CA GLY A 150 -14.57 -33.52 -18.37
C GLY A 150 -14.13 -34.92 -18.82
N LYS A 151 -15.10 -35.81 -19.04
CA LYS A 151 -14.96 -37.22 -19.46
C LYS A 151 -13.89 -37.52 -20.50
#